data_AF-I7CFW9-F1
#
_entry.id   AF-I7CFW9-F1
#
_cell.length_a   1.000
_cell.length_b   1.000
_cell.length_c   1.000
_cell.angle_alpha   90.00
_cell.angle_beta   90.00
_cell.angle_gamma   90.00
#
_symmetry.space_group_name_H-M   'P 1'
#
loop_
_entity.id
_entity.type
_entity.pdbx_description
1 polymer ?
#
loop_
_entity_poly.entity_id
_entity_poly.type
_entity_poly.pdbx_seq_one_letter_code
_entity_poly.pdbx_strand_id
1 'polypeptide(L)'
;MRIPYVLIRSGVGILVAGGITGTGVALSYSGLFGPKSQESTYEFKGNESFPAFSLTCINREGKFAFIELDSTSEDLIVRCNYHELRSSSAPSEELEIEFLNIEQKKQGRLTCKLKDSNQYLCSFVDIDSKEVSLAVQWGEHIGSHQTREVHLRPQGKS
;
A
#
# COMPACT_ATOMS: atom_id res chain seq x y z
N MET A 1 52.97 8.36 -18.45
CA MET A 1 52.24 8.42 -19.73
C MET A 1 52.81 7.38 -20.68
N ARG A 2 52.04 6.34 -20.99
CA ARG A 2 52.36 5.33 -22.01
C ARG A 2 51.07 5.09 -22.79
N ILE A 3 51.12 5.36 -24.09
CA ILE A 3 50.06 5.10 -25.05
C ILE A 3 50.35 3.74 -25.68
N PRO A 4 49.47 2.74 -25.59
CA PRO A 4 49.52 1.61 -26.50
C PRO A 4 48.65 1.92 -27.72
N TYR A 5 49.33 2.03 -28.86
CA TYR A 5 48.75 1.91 -30.18
C TYR A 5 48.30 0.46 -30.38
N VAL A 6 47.04 0.25 -30.77
CA VAL A 6 46.59 -1.01 -31.36
C VAL A 6 46.06 -0.69 -32.75
N LEU A 7 46.90 -1.00 -33.73
CA LEU A 7 46.54 -1.21 -35.14
C LEU A 7 45.87 -2.59 -35.28
N ILE A 8 45.22 -2.81 -36.45
CA ILE A 8 44.74 -4.08 -37.04
C ILE A 8 43.25 -4.32 -36.75
N ARG A 9 42.32 -4.49 -37.70
CA ARG A 9 42.29 -4.63 -39.17
C ARG A 9 40.86 -4.31 -39.64
N SER A 10 40.70 -3.66 -40.79
CA SER A 10 39.42 -3.67 -41.51
C SER A 10 39.08 -5.09 -41.96
N GLY A 11 37.93 -5.59 -41.50
CA GLY A 11 37.28 -6.79 -42.00
C GLY A 11 35.78 -6.55 -41.93
N VAL A 12 35.18 -6.27 -43.09
CA VAL A 12 33.72 -6.20 -43.26
C VAL A 12 33.17 -7.62 -43.08
N GLY A 13 32.19 -7.79 -42.19
CA GLY A 13 31.47 -9.07 -42.08
C GLY A 13 30.51 -9.19 -40.90
N ILE A 14 29.25 -8.83 -41.15
CA ILE A 14 28.03 -9.39 -40.54
C ILE A 14 27.78 -9.06 -39.05
N LEU A 15 26.95 -8.04 -38.82
CA LEU A 15 26.17 -7.85 -37.58
C LEU A 15 24.99 -8.82 -37.59
N VAL A 16 25.04 -9.90 -36.81
CA VAL A 16 23.85 -10.65 -36.38
C VAL A 16 23.97 -11.03 -34.91
N ALA A 17 23.09 -10.39 -34.14
CA ALA A 17 22.50 -10.73 -32.84
C ALA A 17 23.13 -11.83 -31.96
N GLY A 18 23.42 -11.46 -30.71
CA GLY A 18 23.46 -12.42 -29.60
C GLY A 18 24.13 -11.86 -28.34
N GLY A 19 23.34 -11.52 -27.32
CA GLY A 19 23.81 -11.46 -25.94
C GLY A 19 24.11 -10.05 -25.38
N ILE A 20 23.05 -9.29 -25.09
CA ILE A 20 23.05 -8.30 -24.00
C ILE A 20 22.55 -9.03 -22.76
N THR A 21 23.30 -8.99 -21.65
CA THR A 21 22.78 -8.78 -20.28
C THR A 21 23.92 -8.72 -19.28
N GLY A 22 24.44 -7.51 -19.09
CA GLY A 22 25.34 -7.17 -18.00
C GLY A 22 25.09 -5.72 -17.60
N THR A 23 23.84 -5.40 -17.29
CA THR A 23 23.44 -4.04 -16.95
C THR A 23 22.81 -4.08 -15.56
N GLY A 24 23.60 -3.65 -14.57
CA GLY A 24 23.09 -3.32 -13.26
C GLY A 24 21.99 -2.27 -13.42
N VAL A 25 20.78 -2.60 -12.97
CA VAL A 25 19.67 -1.66 -12.92
C VAL A 25 19.93 -0.73 -11.74
N ALA A 26 20.57 0.40 -12.02
CA ALA A 26 20.41 1.58 -11.18
C ALA A 26 18.98 2.08 -11.38
N LEU A 27 18.14 1.96 -10.36
CA LEU A 27 16.81 2.56 -10.32
C LEU A 27 16.96 4.08 -10.24
N SER A 28 17.20 4.73 -11.37
CA SER A 28 17.10 6.18 -11.51
C SER A 28 15.63 6.60 -11.47
N TYR A 29 15.13 6.93 -10.29
CA TYR A 29 13.84 7.61 -10.13
C TYR A 29 14.04 9.08 -10.51
N SER A 30 13.84 9.41 -11.79
CA SER A 30 13.94 10.77 -12.31
C SER A 30 12.66 11.13 -13.08
N GLY A 31 11.85 12.01 -12.48
CA GLY A 31 10.63 12.56 -13.07
C GLY A 31 9.84 13.32 -11.99
N LEU A 32 10.16 14.58 -11.66
CA LEU A 32 9.79 15.78 -12.42
C LEU A 32 8.30 15.80 -12.83
N PHE A 33 7.41 15.68 -11.85
CA PHE A 33 6.04 16.17 -11.95
C PHE A 33 5.74 17.02 -10.70
N GLY A 34 5.44 18.30 -10.89
CA GLY A 34 4.80 19.10 -9.83
C GLY A 34 3.50 18.40 -9.41
N PRO A 35 3.05 18.51 -8.14
CA PRO A 35 1.96 17.69 -7.63
C PRO A 35 0.63 18.18 -8.21
N LYS A 36 0.28 17.73 -9.42
CA LYS A 36 -1.13 17.49 -9.75
C LYS A 36 -1.61 16.49 -8.72
N SER A 37 -2.75 16.76 -8.07
CA SER A 37 -3.34 15.87 -7.06
C SER A 37 -3.33 14.43 -7.54
N GLN A 38 -2.33 13.67 -7.10
CA GLN A 38 -2.15 12.31 -7.54
C GLN A 38 -3.07 11.49 -6.64
N GLU A 39 -4.16 11.01 -7.23
CA GLU A 39 -5.03 10.06 -6.55
C GLU A 39 -4.33 8.71 -6.48
N SER A 40 -4.36 8.09 -5.31
CA SER A 40 -3.85 6.74 -5.09
C SER A 40 -5.01 5.89 -4.59
N THR A 41 -5.35 4.83 -5.34
CA THR A 41 -6.38 3.87 -4.96
C THR A 41 -5.72 2.64 -4.39
N TYR A 42 -6.05 2.33 -3.13
CA TYR A 42 -5.57 1.15 -2.42
C TYR A 42 -6.66 0.08 -2.41
N GLU A 43 -6.32 -1.12 -2.87
CA GLU A 43 -7.22 -2.27 -2.88
C GLU A 43 -6.95 -3.17 -1.68
N PHE A 44 -7.99 -3.46 -0.91
CA PHE A 44 -7.95 -4.41 0.21
C PHE A 44 -8.68 -5.67 -0.24
N LYS A 45 -7.97 -6.79 -0.27
CA LYS A 45 -8.56 -8.11 -0.51
C LYS A 45 -8.46 -8.92 0.77
N GLY A 46 -9.51 -9.67 1.09
CA GLY A 46 -9.51 -10.59 2.22
C GLY A 46 -10.10 -11.94 1.89
N ASN A 47 -10.27 -12.76 2.93
CA ASN A 47 -10.95 -14.06 2.89
C ASN A 47 -12.44 -13.90 3.28
N GLU A 48 -13.16 -14.99 3.56
CA GLU A 48 -14.57 -14.95 3.97
C GLU A 48 -14.83 -14.14 5.26
N SER A 49 -13.78 -13.93 6.07
CA SER A 49 -13.83 -13.16 7.32
C SER A 49 -13.52 -11.66 7.12
N PHE A 50 -12.89 -11.27 6.01
CA PHE A 50 -12.52 -9.88 5.71
C PHE A 50 -13.04 -9.44 4.32
N PRO A 51 -13.94 -8.45 4.25
CA PRO A 51 -14.54 -8.04 3.00
C PRO A 51 -13.55 -7.30 2.11
N ALA A 52 -13.64 -7.51 0.79
CA ALA A 52 -12.84 -6.77 -0.16
C ALA A 52 -13.43 -5.36 -0.42
N PHE A 53 -12.58 -4.34 -0.46
CA PHE A 53 -12.96 -2.95 -0.77
C PHE A 53 -11.79 -2.15 -1.35
N SER A 54 -12.05 -0.95 -1.87
CA SER A 54 -11.02 -0.07 -2.43
C SER A 54 -11.13 1.35 -1.86
N LEU A 55 -10.06 1.87 -1.26
CA LEU A 55 -10.02 3.21 -0.70
C LEU A 55 -9.18 4.13 -1.58
N THR A 56 -9.80 5.16 -2.15
CA THR A 56 -9.08 6.19 -2.92
C THR A 56 -8.70 7.37 -2.04
N CYS A 57 -7.39 7.59 -1.91
CA CYS A 57 -6.81 8.71 -1.21
C CYS A 57 -6.30 9.76 -2.21
N ILE A 58 -6.69 11.02 -2.00
CA ILE A 58 -6.27 12.15 -2.85
C ILE A 58 -5.10 12.84 -2.16
N ASN A 59 -3.93 12.88 -2.81
CA ASN A 59 -2.76 13.60 -2.28
C ASN A 59 -3.07 15.09 -2.10
N ARG A 60 -2.46 15.69 -1.08
CA ARG A 60 -2.62 17.13 -0.77
C ARG A 60 -1.35 17.88 -1.17
N GLU A 61 -1.45 19.19 -1.29
CA GLU A 61 -0.28 20.02 -1.58
C GLU A 61 0.81 19.79 -0.51
N GLY A 62 2.01 19.43 -0.97
CA GLY A 62 3.13 19.14 -0.07
C GLY A 62 3.03 17.84 0.73
N LYS A 63 1.96 17.04 0.56
CA LYS A 63 1.71 15.82 1.35
C LYS A 63 1.26 14.63 0.50
N PHE A 64 1.85 13.47 0.74
CA PHE A 64 1.40 12.21 0.15
C PHE A 64 0.45 11.48 1.12
N ALA A 65 -0.54 10.80 0.56
CA ALA A 65 -1.48 10.00 1.30
C ALA A 65 -0.99 8.55 1.43
N PHE A 66 -1.11 7.97 2.61
CA PHE A 66 -0.83 6.58 2.90
C PHE A 66 -1.95 5.98 3.74
N ILE A 67 -1.99 4.65 3.82
CA ILE A 67 -2.99 3.93 4.60
C ILE A 67 -2.55 3.83 6.05
N GLU A 68 -3.48 4.11 6.94
CA GLU A 68 -3.36 3.87 8.37
C GLU A 68 -4.55 3.03 8.86
N LEU A 69 -4.28 2.13 9.81
CA LEU A 69 -5.30 1.41 10.56
C LEU A 69 -5.47 2.07 11.93
N ASP A 70 -6.71 2.25 12.34
CA ASP A 70 -7.10 2.73 13.66
C ASP A 70 -8.23 1.84 14.21
N SER A 71 -8.49 1.91 15.51
CA SER A 71 -9.52 1.09 16.15
C SER A 71 -10.23 1.89 17.24
N THR A 72 -11.55 1.80 17.26
CA THR A 72 -12.38 2.25 18.38
C THR A 72 -12.92 1.04 19.12
N SER A 73 -13.71 1.28 20.17
CA SER A 73 -14.41 0.21 20.90
C SER A 73 -15.42 -0.57 20.04
N GLU A 74 -15.84 -0.02 18.90
CA GLU A 74 -16.89 -0.58 18.05
C GLU A 74 -16.38 -0.97 16.67
N ASP A 75 -15.45 -0.19 16.11
CA ASP A 75 -15.06 -0.25 14.70
C ASP A 75 -13.54 -0.43 14.54
N LEU A 76 -13.18 -1.20 13.52
CA LEU A 76 -11.86 -1.12 12.88
C LEU A 76 -11.91 -0.07 11.79
N ILE A 77 -11.01 0.90 11.77
CA ILE A 77 -11.03 2.02 10.84
C ILE A 77 -9.82 1.95 9.91
N VAL A 78 -10.07 2.00 8.61
CA VAL A 78 -9.03 2.14 7.57
C VAL A 78 -9.15 3.54 6.99
N ARG A 79 -8.12 4.38 7.15
CA ARG A 79 -8.18 5.79 6.73
C ARG A 79 -6.97 6.24 5.91
N CYS A 80 -7.18 7.26 5.10
CA CYS A 80 -6.11 7.99 4.44
C CYS A 80 -5.45 8.97 5.43
N ASN A 81 -4.17 8.74 5.74
CA ASN A 81 -3.35 9.69 6.50
C ASN A 81 -2.32 10.37 5.59
N TYR A 82 -1.76 11.50 6.01
CA TYR A 82 -0.99 12.41 5.17
C TYR A 82 0.35 12.79 5.79
N HIS A 83 1.44 12.39 5.13
CA HIS A 83 2.80 12.77 5.50
C HIS A 83 3.36 13.82 4.54
N GLU A 84 4.30 14.64 5.02
CA GLU A 84 5.00 15.60 4.18
C GLU A 84 5.85 14.89 3.12
N LEU A 85 5.90 15.41 1.89
CA LEU A 85 6.67 14.84 0.77
C LEU A 85 8.17 14.72 1.04
N ARG A 86 8.69 15.41 2.06
CA ARG A 86 10.08 15.32 2.49
C ARG A 86 10.35 14.15 3.44
N SER A 87 9.30 13.48 3.92
CA SER A 87 9.43 12.26 4.72
C SER A 87 9.75 11.09 3.79
N SER A 88 10.85 10.38 4.06
CA SER A 88 11.28 9.21 3.29
C SER A 88 10.49 7.94 3.61
N SER A 89 9.36 8.05 4.32
CA SER A 89 8.56 6.91 4.76
C SER A 89 7.75 6.38 3.58
N ALA A 90 8.23 5.29 2.97
CA ALA A 90 7.45 4.47 2.05
C ALA A 90 6.15 3.99 2.74
N PRO A 91 5.11 3.61 1.96
CA PRO A 91 3.93 2.96 2.52
C PRO A 91 4.37 1.75 3.36
N SER A 92 3.72 1.51 4.50
CA SER A 92 4.05 0.34 5.31
C SER A 92 3.77 -0.93 4.52
N GLU A 93 4.77 -1.81 4.44
CA GLU A 93 4.66 -3.12 3.81
C GLU A 93 3.70 -4.03 4.58
N GLU A 94 3.52 -3.77 5.88
CA GLU A 94 2.61 -4.49 6.76
C GLU A 94 1.84 -3.50 7.64
N LEU A 95 0.53 -3.68 7.71
CA LEU A 95 -0.36 -2.94 8.59
C LEU A 95 -0.96 -3.94 9.58
N GLU A 96 -0.85 -3.66 10.87
CA GLU A 96 -1.39 -4.50 11.93
C GLU A 96 -2.11 -3.65 12.94
N ILE A 97 -3.28 -4.11 13.39
CA ILE A 97 -3.98 -3.49 14.50
C ILE A 97 -4.73 -4.54 15.33
N GLU A 98 -4.70 -4.35 16.65
CA GLU A 98 -5.51 -5.11 17.58
C GLU A 98 -6.84 -4.39 17.80
N PHE A 99 -7.92 -5.15 17.72
CA PHE A 99 -9.27 -4.67 17.94
C PHE A 99 -9.83 -5.27 19.22
N LEU A 100 -10.43 -4.43 20.05
CA LEU A 100 -11.11 -4.84 21.27
C LEU A 100 -12.53 -4.28 21.30
N ASN A 101 -13.52 -5.14 21.05
CA ASN A 101 -14.92 -4.82 21.27
C ASN A 101 -15.31 -5.17 22.70
N ILE A 102 -15.37 -4.15 23.55
CA ILE A 102 -15.67 -4.29 24.98
C ILE A 102 -17.09 -4.83 25.20
N GLU A 103 -18.06 -4.39 24.40
CA GLU A 103 -19.46 -4.78 24.55
C GLU A 103 -19.71 -6.24 24.19
N GLN A 104 -19.09 -6.71 23.11
CA GLN A 104 -19.20 -8.10 22.65
C GLN A 104 -18.14 -9.03 23.27
N LYS A 105 -17.24 -8.51 24.10
CA LYS A 105 -16.06 -9.22 24.65
C LYS A 105 -15.24 -9.92 23.56
N LYS A 106 -15.18 -9.34 22.36
CA LYS A 106 -14.40 -9.86 21.26
C LYS A 106 -13.08 -9.13 21.18
N GLN A 107 -12.01 -9.89 21.01
CA GLN A 107 -10.71 -9.35 20.69
C GLN A 107 -10.26 -9.98 19.39
N GLY A 108 -9.67 -9.21 18.49
CA GLY A 108 -9.17 -9.73 17.24
C GLY A 108 -7.98 -8.95 16.75
N ARG A 109 -7.35 -9.48 15.71
CA ARG A 109 -6.21 -8.85 15.06
C ARG A 109 -6.47 -8.79 13.57
N LEU A 110 -6.33 -7.60 13.01
CA LEU A 110 -6.30 -7.36 11.58
C LEU A 110 -4.85 -7.23 11.15
N THR A 111 -4.44 -8.03 10.18
CA THR A 111 -3.12 -7.93 9.53
C THR A 111 -3.33 -7.78 8.03
N CYS A 112 -2.74 -6.76 7.43
CA CYS A 112 -2.78 -6.49 5.99
C CYS A 112 -1.35 -6.38 5.45
N LYS A 113 -1.00 -7.21 4.46
CA LYS A 113 0.32 -7.21 3.82
C LYS A 113 0.26 -6.65 2.41
N LEU A 114 1.18 -5.75 2.08
CA LEU A 114 1.32 -5.20 0.75
C LEU A 114 1.83 -6.31 -0.19
N LYS A 115 1.06 -6.61 -1.23
CA LYS A 115 1.36 -7.65 -2.22
C LYS A 115 1.91 -7.04 -3.51
N ASP A 116 1.28 -5.97 -3.96
CA ASP A 116 1.60 -5.20 -5.16
C ASP A 116 1.54 -3.71 -4.80
N SER A 117 1.94 -2.81 -5.72
CA SER A 117 2.17 -1.39 -5.44
C SER A 117 1.05 -0.69 -4.64
N ASN A 118 -0.22 -1.08 -4.80
CA ASN A 118 -1.34 -0.55 -4.04
C ASN A 118 -2.34 -1.63 -3.56
N GLN A 119 -1.91 -2.90 -3.45
CA GLN A 119 -2.80 -4.00 -3.09
C GLN A 119 -2.40 -4.60 -1.74
N TYR A 120 -3.32 -4.60 -0.78
CA TYR A 120 -3.20 -5.25 0.51
C TYR A 120 -3.97 -6.57 0.55
N LEU A 121 -3.33 -7.61 1.06
CA LEU A 121 -3.95 -8.87 1.45
C LEU A 121 -4.17 -8.88 2.96
N CYS A 122 -5.43 -8.88 3.38
CA CYS A 122 -5.85 -8.76 4.76
C CYS A 122 -6.41 -10.07 5.31
N SER A 123 -6.09 -10.36 6.57
CA SER A 123 -6.67 -11.44 7.35
C SER A 123 -7.10 -10.90 8.70
N PHE A 124 -8.30 -11.28 9.14
CA PHE A 124 -8.80 -10.99 10.48
C PHE A 124 -8.91 -12.29 11.27
N VAL A 125 -8.34 -12.31 12.48
CA VAL A 125 -8.38 -13.47 13.37
C VAL A 125 -8.93 -13.01 14.73
N ASP A 126 -10.02 -13.63 15.19
CA ASP A 126 -10.53 -13.46 16.55
C ASP A 126 -9.62 -14.22 17.54
N ILE A 127 -9.50 -13.75 18.78
CA ILE A 127 -8.70 -14.36 19.85
C ILE A 127 -9.14 -15.80 20.15
N ASP A 128 -10.43 -16.11 19.96
CA ASP A 128 -10.97 -17.47 20.08
C ASP A 128 -10.72 -18.33 18.83
N SER A 129 -9.99 -17.82 17.83
CA SER A 129 -9.82 -18.42 16.49
C SER A 129 -11.14 -18.73 15.78
N LYS A 130 -12.23 -18.09 16.19
CA LYS A 130 -13.53 -18.20 15.54
C LYS A 130 -13.59 -17.23 14.38
N GLU A 131 -14.10 -17.71 13.25
CA GLU A 131 -14.21 -16.89 12.07
C GLU A 131 -15.37 -15.91 12.22
N VAL A 132 -15.03 -14.65 12.50
CA VAL A 132 -15.98 -13.52 12.56
C VAL A 132 -15.86 -12.74 11.26
N SER A 133 -16.97 -12.61 10.55
CA SER A 133 -17.02 -11.82 9.32
C SER A 133 -17.15 -10.34 9.65
N LEU A 134 -16.29 -9.52 9.05
CA LEU A 134 -16.40 -8.07 9.10
C LEU A 134 -17.34 -7.58 7.99
N ALA A 135 -18.12 -6.55 8.27
CA ALA A 135 -18.90 -5.83 7.27
C ALA A 135 -18.30 -4.44 7.02
N VAL A 136 -18.29 -4.04 5.75
CA VAL A 136 -17.85 -2.70 5.33
C VAL A 136 -18.97 -1.71 5.56
N GLN A 137 -18.64 -0.63 6.26
CA GLN A 137 -19.45 0.57 6.35
C GLN A 137 -18.60 1.77 5.91
N TRP A 138 -19.03 2.43 4.85
CA TRP A 138 -18.36 3.62 4.34
C TRP A 138 -18.67 4.83 5.22
N GLY A 139 -17.61 5.55 5.60
CA GLY A 139 -17.71 6.83 6.29
C GLY A 139 -17.01 7.92 5.47
N GLU A 140 -17.58 9.11 5.43
CA GLU A 140 -16.87 10.29 4.96
C GLU A 140 -16.91 11.33 6.07
N HIS A 141 -15.76 11.56 6.70
CA HIS A 141 -15.67 12.56 7.75
C HIS A 141 -15.37 13.93 7.11
N ILE A 142 -16.41 14.76 7.01
CA ILE A 142 -16.33 16.13 6.50
C ILE A 142 -15.81 17.06 7.61
N GLY A 143 -14.54 16.87 7.99
CA GLY A 143 -13.78 17.83 8.80
C GLY A 143 -13.04 18.87 7.94
N SER A 144 -12.24 19.73 8.57
CA SER A 144 -11.33 20.69 7.90
C SER A 144 -10.36 20.05 6.90
N HIS A 145 -10.24 18.73 6.94
CA HIS A 145 -9.30 17.95 6.17
C HIS A 145 -9.96 17.06 5.11
N GLN A 146 -11.27 16.75 5.13
CA GLN A 146 -11.88 15.74 4.23
C GLN A 146 -11.05 14.45 4.16
N THR A 147 -11.18 13.60 5.17
CA THR A 147 -10.54 12.28 5.22
C THR A 147 -11.57 11.22 4.84
N ARG A 148 -11.24 10.40 3.83
CA ARG A 148 -12.01 9.20 3.51
C ARG A 148 -11.58 8.06 4.42
N GLU A 149 -12.56 7.38 5.00
CA GLU A 149 -12.33 6.28 5.92
C GLU A 149 -13.35 5.16 5.72
N VAL A 150 -12.95 3.95 6.09
CA VAL A 150 -13.77 2.75 6.00
C VAL A 150 -13.86 2.16 7.39
N HIS A 151 -15.08 2.00 7.89
CA HIS A 151 -15.36 1.37 9.16
C HIS A 151 -15.68 -0.10 8.90
N LEU A 152 -14.99 -0.99 9.59
CA LEU A 152 -15.16 -2.43 9.53
C LEU A 152 -15.75 -2.88 10.86
N ARG A 153 -16.99 -3.37 10.80
CA ARG A 153 -17.74 -3.82 11.98
C ARG A 153 -17.81 -5.34 12.04
N PRO A 154 -17.48 -5.97 13.19
CA PRO A 154 -17.74 -7.38 13.38
C PRO A 154 -19.24 -7.66 13.31
N GLN A 155 -19.64 -8.58 12.43
CA GLN A 155 -21.00 -9.12 12.44
C GLN A 155 -21.00 -10.47 13.16
N GLY A 156 -21.87 -10.62 14.15
CA GLY A 156 -22.20 -11.96 14.66
C GLY A 156 -22.94 -12.74 13.58
N LYS A 157 -22.52 -13.98 13.30
CA LYS A 157 -23.38 -14.92 12.59
C LYS A 157 -24.56 -15.21 13.53
N SER A 158 -25.74 -14.71 13.17
CA SER A 158 -26.99 -15.00 13.88
C SER A 158 -27.46 -16.42 13.63
#